data_AF-A0A7C6C6P1-F1
#
_entry.id   AF-A0A7C6C6P1-F1
#
_cell.length_a   1.000
_cell.length_b   1.000
_cell.length_c   1.000
_cell.angle_alpha   90.00
_cell.angle_beta   90.00
_cell.angle_gamma   90.00
#
_symmetry.space_group_name_H-M   'P 1'
#
loop_
_entity.id
_entity.type
_entity.pdbx_description
1 polymer ?
#
loop_
_entity_poly.entity_id
_entity_poly.type
_entity_poly.pdbx_seq_one_letter_code
_entity_poly.pdbx_strand_id
1 'polypeptide(L)'
;MNKCMLLLTLLLPISFLYAQKLVDTGGRGYGQTSVNTAIFRTNSLVSHQNSQYIAFYDEERHSRVSLAKKNIGTKSDWEVIDLAGFTVDAWEPSFDTELWKEKQKLHIYVQRSSQGDGEKSTDLEPQPVYVLEVE
;
A
#
# COMPACT_ATOMS: atom_id res chain seq x y z
N MET A 1 -34.36 -31.77 33.80
CA MET A 1 -33.57 -31.82 32.55
C MET A 1 -33.72 -30.51 31.81
N ASN A 2 -32.96 -29.47 32.17
CA ASN A 2 -32.95 -28.21 31.41
C ASN A 2 -31.53 -28.00 30.88
N LYS A 3 -31.39 -28.11 29.56
CA LYS A 3 -30.13 -28.04 28.82
C LYS A 3 -29.46 -26.69 29.07
N CYS A 4 -28.25 -26.75 29.61
CA CYS A 4 -27.33 -25.63 29.74
C CYS A 4 -26.93 -25.19 28.31
N MET A 5 -27.47 -24.08 27.85
CA MET A 5 -27.19 -23.51 26.54
C MET A 5 -25.83 -22.79 26.61
N LEU A 6 -24.76 -23.51 26.23
CA LEU A 6 -23.45 -22.91 25.98
C LEU A 6 -23.58 -21.93 24.82
N LEU A 7 -23.51 -20.64 25.12
CA LEU A 7 -23.37 -19.59 24.11
C LEU A 7 -21.91 -19.58 23.66
N LEU A 8 -21.62 -20.24 22.53
CA LEU A 8 -20.33 -20.18 21.87
C LEU A 8 -20.20 -18.79 21.22
N THR A 9 -19.59 -17.84 21.92
CA THR A 9 -19.27 -16.53 21.33
C THR A 9 -18.19 -16.74 20.28
N LEU A 10 -18.59 -16.71 19.01
CA LEU A 10 -17.70 -16.68 17.86
C LEU A 10 -16.87 -15.37 17.95
N LEU A 11 -15.64 -15.46 18.45
CA LEU A 11 -14.66 -14.38 18.36
C LEU A 11 -14.29 -14.23 16.88
N LEU A 12 -15.09 -13.45 16.14
CA LEU A 12 -14.68 -12.91 14.85
C LEU A 12 -13.36 -12.16 15.08
N PRO A 13 -12.29 -12.46 14.31
CA PRO A 13 -11.08 -11.67 14.40
C PRO A 13 -11.48 -10.23 14.10
N ILE A 14 -11.22 -9.35 15.05
CA ILE A 14 -11.39 -7.91 14.87
C ILE A 14 -10.40 -7.54 13.77
N SER A 15 -10.87 -7.49 12.53
CA SER A 15 -10.15 -6.87 11.45
C SER A 15 -9.98 -5.42 11.86
N PHE A 16 -8.75 -5.05 12.22
CA PHE A 16 -8.39 -3.64 12.33
C PHE A 16 -8.69 -3.00 10.97
N LEU A 17 -9.78 -2.23 10.90
CA LEU A 17 -9.96 -1.32 9.78
C LEU A 17 -8.87 -0.27 9.92
N TYR A 18 -7.84 -0.35 9.08
CA TYR A 18 -6.94 0.77 8.88
C TYR A 18 -7.77 1.89 8.25
N ALA A 19 -7.84 3.03 8.93
CA ALA A 19 -8.46 4.19 8.33
C ALA A 19 -7.46 4.71 7.30
N GLN A 20 -7.86 4.65 6.03
CA GLN A 20 -7.05 5.15 4.93
C GLN A 20 -7.76 6.35 4.32
N LYS A 21 -7.00 7.43 4.11
CA LYS A 21 -7.50 8.63 3.46
C LYS A 21 -6.70 8.89 2.19
N LEU A 22 -7.40 8.85 1.06
CA LEU A 22 -6.86 9.18 -0.23
C LEU A 22 -7.03 10.69 -0.48
N VAL A 23 -5.92 11.41 -0.54
CA VAL A 23 -5.89 12.86 -0.77
C VAL A 23 -5.47 13.14 -2.21
N ASP A 24 -6.39 13.65 -3.03
CA ASP A 24 -6.07 14.16 -4.36
C ASP A 24 -5.26 15.46 -4.24
N THR A 25 -4.10 15.50 -4.90
CA THR A 25 -3.24 16.69 -4.92
C THR A 25 -3.74 17.78 -5.85
N GLY A 26 -4.74 17.48 -6.70
CA GLY A 26 -5.21 18.34 -7.79
C GLY A 26 -4.28 18.32 -9.01
N GLY A 27 -3.15 17.61 -8.93
CA GLY A 27 -2.18 17.47 -10.01
C GLY A 27 -2.41 16.22 -10.84
N ARG A 28 -2.02 16.30 -12.12
CA ARG A 28 -1.92 15.13 -13.00
C ARG A 28 -0.46 14.97 -13.42
N GLY A 29 0.12 13.82 -13.12
CA GLY A 29 1.50 13.47 -13.43
C GLY A 29 1.60 12.69 -14.74
N TYR A 30 2.71 12.86 -15.45
CA TYR A 30 3.04 11.98 -16.58
C TYR A 30 3.20 10.54 -16.08
N GLY A 31 2.49 9.60 -16.70
CA GLY A 31 2.33 8.24 -16.16
C GLY A 31 3.00 7.14 -16.97
N GLN A 32 3.67 7.42 -18.08
CA GLN A 32 4.09 6.37 -19.01
C GLN A 32 5.59 6.38 -19.32
N THR A 33 6.19 5.21 -19.50
CA THR A 33 7.58 5.07 -19.94
C THR A 33 7.66 4.09 -21.11
N SER A 34 8.57 4.34 -22.06
CA SER A 34 8.81 3.46 -23.21
C SER A 34 9.77 2.31 -22.90
N VAL A 35 10.56 2.42 -21.83
CA VAL A 35 11.63 1.47 -21.54
C VAL A 35 11.25 0.51 -20.42
N ASN A 36 11.85 -0.68 -20.45
CA ASN A 36 12.00 -1.52 -19.27
C ASN A 36 12.87 -0.79 -18.23
N THR A 37 12.30 0.20 -17.53
CA THR A 37 12.85 0.82 -16.33
C THR A 37 13.29 -0.26 -15.35
N ALA A 38 14.52 -0.17 -14.88
CA ALA A 38 14.99 -0.98 -13.78
C ALA A 38 14.07 -0.72 -12.57
N ILE A 39 13.68 -1.78 -11.88
CA ILE A 39 12.79 -1.67 -10.72
C ILE A 39 13.56 -0.97 -9.58
N PHE A 40 13.09 0.21 -9.14
CA PHE A 40 13.70 1.02 -8.09
C PHE A 40 12.76 1.19 -6.90
N ARG A 41 12.67 0.15 -6.06
CA ARG A 41 11.88 0.18 -4.81
C ARG A 41 12.60 0.94 -3.68
N THR A 42 12.80 2.23 -3.86
CA THR A 42 13.43 3.11 -2.88
C THR A 42 12.42 3.55 -1.82
N ASN A 43 12.77 3.45 -0.53
CA ASN A 43 11.91 3.87 0.58
C ASN A 43 10.54 3.18 0.61
N SER A 44 10.52 1.88 0.30
CA SER A 44 9.35 1.01 0.35
C SER A 44 9.16 0.32 1.71
N LEU A 45 10.08 0.51 2.65
CA LEU A 45 10.07 -0.06 3.98
C LEU A 45 10.41 1.01 5.02
N VAL A 46 9.60 1.09 6.07
CA VAL A 46 9.87 1.93 7.25
C VAL A 46 9.61 1.16 8.54
N SER A 47 10.32 1.54 9.59
CA SER A 47 10.14 0.94 10.92
C SER A 47 9.99 2.04 11.96
N HIS A 48 9.20 1.75 13.00
CA HIS A 48 9.16 2.55 14.23
C HIS A 48 8.93 1.63 15.43
N GLN A 49 9.78 1.78 16.45
CA GLN A 49 9.78 0.91 17.63
C GLN A 49 9.77 -0.58 17.22
N ASN A 50 8.71 -1.29 17.56
CA ASN A 50 8.54 -2.71 17.27
C ASN A 50 7.67 -2.97 16.04
N SER A 51 7.27 -1.96 15.27
CA SER A 51 6.47 -2.14 14.05
C SER A 51 7.29 -1.87 12.79
N GLN A 52 7.09 -2.70 11.78
CA GLN A 52 7.65 -2.54 10.44
C GLN A 52 6.53 -2.55 9.40
N TYR A 53 6.68 -1.70 8.39
CA TYR A 53 5.71 -1.49 7.32
C TYR A 53 6.42 -1.60 5.97
N ILE A 54 5.79 -2.28 5.01
CA ILE A 54 6.25 -2.40 3.63
C ILE A 54 5.11 -2.06 2.69
N ALA A 55 5.32 -1.09 1.80
CA ALA A 55 4.40 -0.84 0.70
C ALA A 55 4.88 -1.60 -0.54
N PHE A 56 3.95 -2.24 -1.25
CA PHE A 56 4.21 -2.99 -2.47
C PHE A 56 2.94 -3.08 -3.33
N TYR A 57 3.04 -3.75 -4.46
CA TYR A 57 1.92 -4.10 -5.33
C TYR A 57 2.19 -5.49 -5.91
N ASP A 58 1.13 -6.21 -6.24
CA ASP A 58 1.19 -7.60 -6.66
C ASP A 58 0.06 -7.88 -7.66
N GLU A 59 0.37 -8.59 -8.74
CA GLU A 59 -0.60 -9.02 -9.75
C GLU A 59 -1.68 -9.93 -9.13
N GLU A 60 -1.32 -10.78 -8.18
CA GLU A 60 -2.28 -11.63 -7.44
C GLU A 60 -3.30 -10.80 -6.65
N ARG A 61 -2.97 -9.53 -6.40
CA ARG A 61 -3.80 -8.54 -5.69
C ARG A 61 -4.35 -7.46 -6.63
N HIS A 62 -4.40 -7.76 -7.93
CA HIS A 62 -4.87 -6.86 -8.99
C HIS A 62 -4.04 -5.58 -9.12
N SER A 63 -2.73 -5.64 -8.84
CA SER A 63 -1.79 -4.52 -8.93
C SER A 63 -2.24 -3.30 -8.13
N ARG A 64 -2.86 -3.52 -6.97
CA ARG A 64 -3.28 -2.47 -6.04
C ARG A 64 -2.16 -2.12 -5.06
N VAL A 65 -2.19 -0.90 -4.54
CA VAL A 65 -1.31 -0.50 -3.43
C VAL A 65 -1.60 -1.41 -2.24
N SER A 66 -0.62 -2.21 -1.85
CA SER A 66 -0.69 -3.15 -0.74
C SER A 66 0.27 -2.70 0.37
N LEU A 67 -0.15 -2.85 1.62
CA LEU A 67 0.69 -2.60 2.79
C LEU A 67 0.80 -3.88 3.60
N ALA A 68 2.04 -4.32 3.86
CA ALA A 68 2.35 -5.36 4.81
C ALA A 68 2.83 -4.72 6.12
N LYS A 69 2.33 -5.21 7.26
CA LYS A 69 2.77 -4.81 8.60
C LYS A 69 3.17 -6.02 9.43
N LYS A 70 4.18 -5.88 10.28
CA LYS A 70 4.48 -6.86 11.32
C LYS A 70 5.05 -6.24 12.59
N ASN A 71 5.01 -7.02 13.67
CA ASN A 71 5.78 -6.73 14.88
C ASN A 71 7.17 -7.38 14.81
N ILE A 72 8.21 -6.54 14.83
CA ILE A 72 9.62 -6.92 14.84
C ILE A 72 9.93 -7.67 16.15
N GLY A 73 10.74 -8.74 16.04
CA GLY A 73 11.15 -9.55 17.19
C GLY A 73 10.13 -10.61 17.61
N THR A 74 8.99 -10.70 16.92
CA THR A 74 8.01 -11.77 17.11
C THR A 74 8.07 -12.78 15.96
N LYS A 75 7.52 -13.98 16.17
CA LYS A 75 7.29 -14.98 15.12
C LYS A 75 5.99 -14.73 14.34
N SER A 76 5.39 -13.53 14.43
CA SER A 76 4.16 -13.23 13.70
C SER A 76 4.43 -13.17 12.20
N ASP A 77 3.44 -13.64 11.44
CA ASP A 77 3.38 -13.42 10.00
C ASP A 77 3.13 -11.94 9.68
N TRP A 78 3.26 -11.58 8.41
CA TRP A 78 2.89 -10.26 7.90
C TRP A 78 1.37 -10.17 7.75
N GLU A 79 0.79 -9.10 8.28
CA GLU A 79 -0.60 -8.73 7.99
C GLU A 79 -0.61 -7.86 6.73
N VAL A 80 -1.36 -8.25 5.70
CA VAL A 80 -1.40 -7.57 4.40
C VAL A 80 -2.78 -7.00 4.13
N ILE A 81 -2.83 -5.74 3.71
CA ILE A 81 -4.06 -5.03 3.33
C ILE A 81 -3.89 -4.33 1.97
N ASP A 82 -4.98 -4.25 1.19
CA ASP A 82 -5.03 -3.41 -0.02
C ASP A 82 -5.52 -2.02 0.38
N LEU A 83 -4.69 -1.00 0.15
CA LEU A 83 -4.96 0.38 0.55
C LEU A 83 -5.70 1.19 -0.52
N ALA A 84 -5.64 0.80 -1.79
CA ALA A 84 -6.28 1.52 -2.89
C ALA A 84 -7.31 0.64 -3.58
N GLY A 85 -8.48 1.19 -3.91
CA GLY A 85 -9.53 0.49 -4.67
C GLY A 85 -9.26 0.38 -6.18
N PHE A 86 -8.08 0.82 -6.64
CA PHE A 86 -7.72 0.91 -8.05
C PHE A 86 -6.31 0.36 -8.31
N THR A 87 -6.06 -0.08 -9.54
CA THR A 87 -4.74 -0.53 -9.99
C THR A 87 -3.76 0.63 -10.11
N VAL A 88 -2.51 0.39 -9.75
CA VAL A 88 -1.39 1.29 -9.95
C VAL A 88 -0.42 0.81 -11.04
N ASP A 89 -0.70 -0.35 -11.65
CA ASP A 89 0.05 -0.94 -12.78
C ASP A 89 1.55 -1.05 -12.48
N ALA A 90 2.41 -0.27 -13.15
CA ALA A 90 3.86 -0.27 -13.02
C ALA A 90 4.38 0.77 -12.01
N TRP A 91 3.55 1.18 -11.06
CA TRP A 91 3.93 2.11 -9.99
C TRP A 91 4.93 1.51 -9.02
N GLU A 92 5.78 2.36 -8.43
CA GLU A 92 6.70 1.96 -7.38
C GLU A 92 6.43 2.70 -6.07
N PRO A 93 6.45 2.00 -4.92
CA PRO A 93 6.18 2.59 -3.62
C PRO A 93 7.26 3.56 -3.17
N SER A 94 6.84 4.68 -2.58
CA SER A 94 7.70 5.57 -1.82
C SER A 94 6.95 6.17 -0.63
N PHE A 95 7.55 6.08 0.55
CA PHE A 95 7.06 6.72 1.76
C PHE A 95 7.62 8.14 1.92
N ASP A 96 6.83 9.02 2.56
CA ASP A 96 7.35 10.26 3.13
C ASP A 96 8.19 9.95 4.38
N THR A 97 9.50 9.76 4.17
CA THR A 97 10.41 9.34 5.24
C THR A 97 10.64 10.41 6.30
N GLU A 98 10.51 11.70 5.95
CA GLU A 98 10.73 12.79 6.90
C GLU A 98 9.50 12.94 7.82
N LEU A 99 8.30 12.91 7.24
CA LEU A 99 7.07 12.91 8.03
C LEU A 99 6.96 11.68 8.92
N TRP A 100 7.41 10.52 8.44
CA TRP A 100 7.52 9.31 9.26
C TRP A 100 8.45 9.54 10.45
N LYS A 101 9.69 10.00 10.24
CA LYS A 101 10.66 10.23 11.32
C LYS A 101 10.16 11.23 12.36
N GLU A 102 9.60 12.35 11.92
CA GLU A 102 9.22 13.46 12.81
C GLU A 102 7.91 13.22 13.54
N LYS A 103 6.91 12.64 12.86
CA LYS A 103 5.52 12.64 13.34
C LYS A 103 4.87 11.26 13.36
N GLN A 104 5.58 10.22 12.92
CA GLN A 104 5.07 8.85 12.85
C GLN A 104 3.77 8.75 12.05
N LYS A 105 3.63 9.55 11.00
CA LYS A 105 2.52 9.47 10.05
C LYS A 105 2.99 8.76 8.79
N LEU A 106 2.27 7.71 8.41
CA LEU A 106 2.62 6.88 7.26
C LEU A 106 1.90 7.40 6.01
N HIS A 107 2.62 8.14 5.18
CA HIS A 107 2.10 8.68 3.92
C HIS A 107 2.79 8.03 2.73
N ILE A 108 2.01 7.66 1.71
CA ILE A 108 2.48 6.98 0.50
C ILE A 108 2.17 7.85 -0.71
N TYR A 109 3.16 8.10 -1.57
CA TYR A 109 2.92 8.70 -2.88
C TYR A 109 2.27 7.67 -3.81
N VAL A 110 1.14 8.01 -4.43
CA VAL A 110 0.43 7.10 -5.34
C VAL A 110 0.10 7.81 -6.65
N GLN A 111 0.54 7.21 -7.76
CA GLN A 111 0.15 7.60 -9.11
C GLN A 111 0.14 6.33 -9.96
N ARG A 112 -0.92 6.09 -10.72
CA ARG A 112 -0.92 5.00 -11.70
C ARG A 112 0.11 5.29 -12.78
N SER A 113 0.94 4.30 -13.09
CA SER A 113 1.92 4.41 -14.17
C SER A 113 1.98 3.15 -15.02
N SER A 114 2.34 3.29 -16.28
CA SER A 114 2.47 2.20 -17.24
C SER A 114 3.88 2.11 -17.78
N GLN A 115 4.25 0.90 -18.18
CA GLN A 115 5.55 0.59 -18.72
C GLN A 115 5.40 -0.10 -20.07
N GLY A 116 6.11 0.44 -21.06
CA GLY A 116 6.22 -0.11 -22.40
C GLY A 116 7.20 -1.27 -22.50
N ASP A 117 7.32 -1.83 -23.70
CA ASP A 117 8.12 -3.04 -23.99
C ASP A 117 9.61 -2.77 -24.27
N GLY A 118 10.05 -1.51 -24.24
CA GLY A 118 11.39 -1.09 -24.66
C GLY A 118 11.41 -0.35 -26.00
N GLU A 119 10.41 -0.56 -26.85
CA GLU A 119 10.33 0.03 -28.19
C GLU A 119 9.23 1.10 -28.29
N LYS A 120 8.14 0.94 -27.54
CA LYS A 120 7.00 1.86 -27.55
C LYS A 120 6.56 2.23 -26.14
N SER A 121 6.27 3.51 -25.92
CA SER A 121 5.45 3.93 -24.77
C SER A 121 4.04 3.37 -24.91
N THR A 122 3.36 3.19 -23.78
CA THR A 122 1.90 3.00 -23.77
C THR A 122 1.17 4.28 -24.22
N ASP A 123 -0.16 4.26 -24.26
CA ASP A 123 -1.01 5.44 -24.51
C ASP A 123 -1.76 5.86 -23.22
N LEU A 124 -1.00 6.02 -22.13
CA LEU A 124 -1.55 6.39 -20.83
C LEU A 124 -1.45 7.92 -20.66
N GLU A 125 -2.60 8.57 -20.72
CA GLU A 125 -2.76 9.99 -20.38
C GLU A 125 -2.21 10.32 -18.99
N PRO A 126 -1.82 11.58 -18.70
CA PRO A 126 -1.40 11.98 -17.37
C PRO A 126 -2.40 11.54 -16.30
N GLN A 127 -1.93 10.89 -15.24
CA GLN A 127 -2.79 10.29 -14.21
C GLN A 127 -2.85 11.19 -12.96
N PRO A 128 -3.99 11.21 -12.23
CA PRO A 128 -4.06 11.92 -10.96
C PRO A 128 -2.98 11.45 -9.98
N VAL A 129 -2.47 12.39 -9.19
CA VAL A 129 -1.48 12.15 -8.15
C VAL A 129 -2.13 12.24 -6.78
N TYR A 130 -1.92 11.22 -5.95
CA TYR A 130 -2.49 11.14 -4.61
C TYR A 130 -1.41 11.02 -3.54
N VAL A 131 -1.77 11.47 -2.34
CA VAL A 131 -1.14 11.02 -1.09
C VAL A 131 -2.12 10.07 -0.40
N LEU A 132 -1.66 8.87 -0.08
CA LEU A 132 -2.40 7.92 0.73
C LEU A 132 -1.93 8.02 2.18
N GLU A 133 -2.80 8.56 3.04
CA GLU A 133 -2.58 8.68 4.48
C GLU A 133 -3.08 7.40 5.16
N VAL A 134 -2.20 6.68 5.86
CA VAL A 134 -2.54 5.45 6.60
C VAL A 134 -2.62 5.76 8.10
N GLU A 135 -3.76 5.45 8.72
CA GLU A 135 -4.04 5.64 10.15
C GLU A 135 -4.17 4.30 10.91
#